data_AF-A0A417R9P0-F1
#
_entry.id   AF-A0A417R9P0-F1
#
_cell.length_a   1.000
_cell.length_b   1.000
_cell.length_c   1.000
_cell.angle_alpha   90.00
_cell.angle_beta   90.00
_cell.angle_gamma   90.00
#
_symmetry.space_group_name_H-M   'P 1'
#
loop_
_entity.id
_entity.type
_entity.pdbx_description
1 polymer ?
#
loop_
_entity_poly.entity_id
_entity_poly.type
_entity_poly.pdbx_seq_one_letter_code
_entity_poly.pdbx_strand_id
1 'polypeptide(L)'
;MKKIGIALLVSILLVLMAVPVQADNINYTTIRGKGRTYYLSIEFNRKYQMRSRLYQKTSSGKKVVAATGFANENRLEYVGTYGNKLYFSYKYNTRIRTYSYTIGKSGFKLENGSLYLQAMRGNYAYGYRQIPDDNSPTKLYIYNVATRKSTYIGLGYFSDIKYIGGKIYYVRYSNRYRTAYIMRCNPNGTGKKILKTLKNKYPMYVFTIGKNRATYYIDRNDEYREASVRY
;
A
#
# COMPACT_ATOMS: atom_id res chain seq x y z
N MET A 1 4.59 -12.76 -64.20
CA MET A 1 4.13 -13.44 -62.95
C MET A 1 5.31 -13.61 -62.01
N LYS A 2 5.08 -13.56 -60.67
CA LYS A 2 6.06 -13.68 -59.55
C LYS A 2 6.54 -12.36 -58.91
N LYS A 3 5.62 -11.56 -58.36
CA LYS A 3 5.91 -10.64 -57.22
C LYS A 3 4.78 -10.61 -56.19
N ILE A 4 3.96 -11.67 -56.10
CA ILE A 4 2.86 -11.78 -55.13
C ILE A 4 3.22 -12.71 -53.96
N GLY A 5 4.30 -13.51 -54.08
CA GLY A 5 4.65 -14.54 -53.08
C GLY A 5 5.38 -14.06 -51.83
N ILE A 6 5.95 -12.85 -51.79
CA ILE A 6 6.80 -12.41 -50.67
C ILE A 6 6.01 -11.58 -49.65
N ALA A 7 5.05 -10.75 -50.10
CA ALA A 7 4.26 -9.92 -49.19
C ALA A 7 3.31 -10.73 -48.30
N LEU A 8 2.78 -11.86 -48.79
CA LEU A 8 1.91 -12.76 -48.03
C LEU A 8 2.70 -13.55 -46.96
N LEU A 9 3.95 -13.91 -47.26
CA LEU A 9 4.82 -14.66 -46.34
C LEU A 9 5.29 -13.78 -45.16
N VAL A 10 5.53 -12.49 -45.39
CA VAL A 10 5.88 -11.54 -44.31
C VAL A 10 4.67 -11.22 -43.42
N SER A 11 3.46 -11.18 -43.98
CA SER A 11 2.24 -10.93 -43.20
C SER A 11 1.78 -12.16 -42.40
N ILE A 12 2.07 -13.38 -42.86
CA ILE A 12 1.84 -14.62 -42.08
C ILE A 12 2.88 -14.76 -40.94
N LEU A 13 4.13 -14.30 -41.14
CA LEU A 13 5.16 -14.36 -40.09
C LEU A 13 4.92 -13.36 -38.94
N LEU A 14 4.22 -12.24 -39.21
CA LEU A 14 3.87 -11.23 -38.20
C LEU A 14 2.69 -11.63 -37.29
N VAL A 15 1.92 -12.67 -37.66
CA VAL A 15 0.81 -13.20 -36.86
C VAL A 15 1.29 -14.18 -35.77
N LEU A 16 2.56 -14.59 -35.81
CA LEU A 16 3.13 -15.62 -34.91
C LEU A 16 3.79 -15.10 -33.63
N MET A 17 3.74 -13.80 -33.32
CA MET A 17 4.35 -13.23 -32.09
C MET A 17 3.37 -12.60 -31.10
N ALA A 18 2.10 -13.02 -31.12
CA ALA A 18 1.21 -12.86 -29.97
C ALA A 18 1.00 -14.22 -29.32
N VAL A 19 2.06 -14.82 -28.78
CA VAL A 19 1.89 -15.96 -27.87
C VAL A 19 1.09 -15.42 -26.69
N PRO A 20 -0.15 -15.89 -26.45
CA PRO A 20 -0.82 -15.59 -25.20
C PRO A 20 0.05 -16.25 -24.14
N VAL A 21 0.78 -15.44 -23.37
CA VAL A 21 1.44 -15.92 -22.16
C VAL A 21 0.32 -16.31 -21.23
N GLN A 22 -0.06 -17.59 -21.30
CA GLN A 22 -0.92 -18.24 -20.34
C GLN A 22 -0.12 -18.26 -19.06
N ALA A 23 -0.30 -17.20 -18.28
CA ALA A 23 0.47 -16.99 -17.08
C ALA A 23 0.12 -18.11 -16.10
N ASP A 24 1.14 -18.92 -15.81
CA ASP A 24 1.28 -19.77 -14.64
C ASP A 24 0.69 -19.11 -13.39
N ASN A 25 0.30 -19.93 -12.42
CA ASN A 25 -0.26 -19.57 -11.10
C ASN A 25 0.56 -18.49 -10.34
N ILE A 26 0.51 -17.25 -10.81
CA ILE A 26 1.15 -16.10 -10.19
C ILE A 26 0.11 -15.50 -9.27
N ASN A 27 0.44 -15.40 -7.99
CA ASN A 27 -0.35 -14.65 -7.02
C ASN A 27 -0.40 -13.18 -7.44
N TYR A 28 -1.50 -12.78 -8.07
CA TYR A 28 -1.75 -11.38 -8.44
C TYR A 28 -2.63 -10.70 -7.40
N THR A 29 -2.33 -9.44 -7.09
CA THR A 29 -3.33 -8.57 -6.47
C THR A 29 -4.29 -8.08 -7.54
N THR A 30 -5.56 -8.48 -7.45
CA THR A 30 -6.63 -8.01 -8.35
C THR A 30 -7.12 -6.64 -7.90
N ILE A 31 -7.09 -5.67 -8.80
CA ILE A 31 -7.45 -4.28 -8.55
C ILE A 31 -8.58 -3.89 -9.49
N ARG A 32 -9.68 -3.35 -8.94
CA ARG A 32 -10.78 -2.78 -9.74
C ARG A 32 -10.78 -1.28 -9.60
N GLY A 33 -10.73 -0.56 -10.72
CA GLY A 33 -10.70 0.90 -10.74
C GLY A 33 -11.28 1.46 -12.03
N LYS A 34 -12.22 2.41 -11.91
CA LYS A 34 -12.87 3.10 -13.05
C LYS A 34 -13.36 2.15 -14.16
N GLY A 35 -14.10 1.10 -13.76
CA GLY A 35 -14.66 0.11 -14.69
C GLY A 35 -13.65 -0.84 -15.33
N ARG A 36 -12.36 -0.73 -14.98
CA ARG A 36 -11.29 -1.59 -15.49
C ARG A 36 -10.78 -2.51 -14.39
N THR A 37 -10.28 -3.68 -14.81
CA THR A 37 -9.61 -4.64 -13.93
C THR A 37 -8.13 -4.66 -14.23
N TYR A 38 -7.33 -4.63 -13.18
CA TYR A 38 -5.88 -4.71 -13.23
C TYR A 38 -5.36 -5.84 -12.35
N TYR A 39 -4.19 -6.35 -12.69
CA TYR A 39 -3.48 -7.38 -11.94
C TYR A 39 -2.08 -6.86 -11.64
N LEU A 40 -1.76 -6.69 -10.37
CA LEU A 40 -0.40 -6.37 -9.93
C LEU A 40 0.34 -7.68 -9.65
N SER A 41 1.46 -7.88 -10.32
CA SER A 41 2.32 -9.05 -10.18
C SER A 41 3.71 -8.65 -9.74
N ILE A 42 4.37 -9.57 -9.06
CA ILE A 42 5.78 -9.48 -8.73
C ILE A 42 6.51 -10.54 -9.56
N GLU A 43 7.61 -10.15 -10.18
CA GLU A 43 8.45 -11.02 -10.98
C GLU A 43 9.90 -10.94 -10.51
N PHE A 44 10.59 -12.07 -10.54
CA PHE A 44 12.00 -12.20 -10.16
C PHE A 44 12.85 -12.46 -11.38
N ASN A 45 14.05 -11.87 -11.43
CA ASN A 45 15.08 -12.29 -12.38
C ASN A 45 16.01 -13.36 -11.77
N ARG A 46 16.95 -13.86 -12.58
CA ARG A 46 17.95 -14.87 -12.15
C ARG A 46 18.88 -14.40 -11.02
N LYS A 47 18.94 -13.08 -10.75
CA LYS A 47 19.71 -12.48 -9.65
C LYS A 47 18.83 -12.22 -8.41
N TYR A 48 17.64 -12.84 -8.35
CA TYR A 48 16.63 -12.64 -7.31
C TYR A 48 16.16 -11.19 -7.15
N GLN A 49 16.40 -10.33 -8.14
CA GLN A 49 15.88 -8.97 -8.13
C GLN A 49 14.41 -8.99 -8.53
N MET A 50 13.61 -8.16 -7.89
CA MET A 50 12.18 -8.08 -8.10
C MET A 50 11.82 -6.93 -9.04
N ARG A 51 10.73 -7.10 -9.79
CA ARG A 51 10.00 -5.99 -10.42
C ARG A 51 8.51 -6.14 -10.19
N SER A 52 7.81 -5.02 -10.08
CA SER A 52 6.35 -4.98 -10.09
C SER A 52 5.85 -4.73 -11.51
N ARG A 53 4.87 -5.52 -11.96
CA ARG A 53 4.18 -5.34 -13.24
C ARG A 53 2.69 -5.17 -13.01
N LEU A 54 2.12 -4.15 -13.64
CA LEU A 54 0.68 -3.92 -13.68
C LEU A 54 0.15 -4.34 -15.04
N TYR A 55 -0.74 -5.31 -15.05
CA TYR A 55 -1.47 -5.74 -16.23
C TYR A 55 -2.88 -5.18 -16.20
N GLN A 56 -3.41 -4.76 -17.34
CA GLN A 56 -4.82 -4.45 -17.52
C GLN A 56 -5.51 -5.62 -18.21
N LYS A 57 -6.69 -6.02 -17.73
CA LYS A 57 -7.57 -6.97 -18.43
C LYS A 57 -8.08 -6.34 -19.73
N THR A 58 -7.97 -7.06 -20.82
CA THR A 58 -8.52 -6.73 -22.15
C THR A 58 -9.41 -7.88 -22.62
N SER A 59 -10.11 -7.69 -23.74
CA SER A 59 -10.85 -8.78 -24.41
C SER A 59 -9.94 -9.91 -24.86
N SER A 60 -8.72 -9.58 -25.29
CA SER A 60 -7.69 -10.52 -25.77
C SER A 60 -6.77 -11.07 -24.67
N GLY A 61 -7.03 -10.81 -23.39
CA GLY A 61 -6.23 -11.31 -22.27
C GLY A 61 -5.73 -10.21 -21.33
N LYS A 62 -4.42 -10.11 -21.13
CA LYS A 62 -3.78 -9.19 -20.19
C LYS A 62 -2.68 -8.40 -20.89
N LYS A 63 -2.76 -7.06 -20.84
CA LYS A 63 -1.73 -6.16 -21.39
C LYS A 63 -0.92 -5.52 -20.27
N VAL A 64 0.41 -5.58 -20.33
CA VAL A 64 1.27 -4.81 -19.41
C VAL A 64 1.09 -3.32 -19.67
N VAL A 65 0.73 -2.56 -18.64
CA VAL A 65 0.54 -1.10 -18.72
C VAL A 65 1.57 -0.32 -17.90
N ALA A 66 2.19 -0.95 -16.90
CA ALA A 66 3.28 -0.36 -16.14
C ALA A 66 4.20 -1.44 -15.60
N ALA A 67 5.49 -1.11 -15.48
CA ALA A 67 6.47 -1.96 -14.83
C ALA A 67 7.51 -1.08 -14.11
N THR A 68 8.03 -1.56 -12.98
CA THR A 68 9.28 -1.03 -12.43
C THR A 68 10.47 -1.68 -13.12
N GLY A 69 11.67 -1.10 -12.95
CA GLY A 69 12.91 -1.83 -13.20
C GLY A 69 13.11 -2.97 -12.21
N PHE A 70 14.04 -3.88 -12.51
CA PHE A 70 14.52 -4.88 -11.54
C PHE A 70 15.39 -4.20 -10.49
N ALA A 71 15.13 -4.50 -9.22
CA ALA A 71 15.98 -4.11 -8.09
C ALA A 71 15.81 -5.12 -6.94
N ASN A 72 16.74 -5.14 -5.99
CA ASN A 72 16.80 -6.15 -4.92
C ASN A 72 15.45 -6.33 -4.20
N GLU A 73 14.72 -5.24 -3.94
CA GLU A 73 13.30 -5.30 -3.65
C GLU A 73 12.60 -4.12 -4.32
N ASN A 74 11.68 -4.41 -5.24
CA ASN A 74 10.86 -3.44 -5.98
C ASN A 74 9.40 -3.92 -5.99
N ARG A 75 8.94 -4.33 -4.81
CA ARG A 75 7.59 -4.84 -4.57
C ARG A 75 6.65 -3.68 -4.23
N LEU A 76 5.79 -3.35 -5.18
CA LEU A 76 4.72 -2.38 -4.98
C LEU A 76 3.53 -3.08 -4.31
N GLU A 77 2.90 -2.38 -3.37
CA GLU A 77 1.67 -2.77 -2.71
C GLU A 77 0.56 -1.81 -3.16
N TYR A 78 -0.59 -2.33 -3.55
CA TYR A 78 -1.72 -1.48 -3.94
C TYR A 78 -2.35 -0.83 -2.70
N VAL A 79 -2.56 0.49 -2.76
CA VAL A 79 -3.06 1.30 -1.65
C VAL A 79 -4.52 1.68 -1.86
N GLY A 80 -4.87 2.06 -3.08
CA GLY A 80 -6.23 2.50 -3.44
C GLY A 80 -6.30 3.25 -4.76
N THR A 81 -7.51 3.69 -5.10
CA THR A 81 -7.80 4.46 -6.32
C THR A 81 -8.37 5.83 -5.98
N TYR A 82 -7.89 6.88 -6.64
CA TYR A 82 -8.48 8.23 -6.57
C TYR A 82 -8.43 8.91 -7.94
N GLY A 83 -9.55 9.51 -8.36
CA GLY A 83 -9.67 10.03 -9.73
C GLY A 83 -9.38 8.94 -10.77
N ASN A 84 -8.52 9.25 -11.74
CA ASN A 84 -8.04 8.30 -12.75
C ASN A 84 -6.68 7.68 -12.39
N LYS A 85 -6.30 7.66 -11.11
CA LYS A 85 -5.02 7.12 -10.64
C LYS A 85 -5.20 5.94 -9.70
N LEU A 86 -4.39 4.91 -9.90
CA LEU A 86 -4.14 3.84 -8.93
C LEU A 86 -2.88 4.20 -8.17
N TYR A 87 -2.89 4.06 -6.84
CA TYR A 87 -1.77 4.38 -5.97
C TYR A 87 -1.16 3.11 -5.40
N PHE A 88 0.17 3.11 -5.32
CA PHE A 88 0.97 2.01 -4.84
C PHE A 88 2.04 2.53 -3.91
N SER A 89 2.37 1.77 -2.88
CA SER A 89 3.47 2.10 -1.99
C SER A 89 4.52 1.01 -1.98
N TYR A 90 5.73 1.45 -1.69
CA TYR A 90 6.94 0.66 -1.66
C TYR A 90 7.63 0.92 -0.34
N LYS A 91 8.10 -0.15 0.29
CA LYS A 91 9.01 -0.11 1.42
C LYS A 91 10.15 -1.09 1.23
N TYR A 92 11.36 -0.65 1.53
CA TYR A 92 12.51 -1.52 1.71
C TYR A 92 13.49 -0.87 2.68
N ASN A 93 13.76 -1.55 3.79
CA ASN A 93 14.57 -0.99 4.89
C ASN A 93 14.03 0.42 5.27
N THR A 94 14.88 1.45 5.29
CA THR A 94 14.46 2.83 5.57
C THR A 94 13.87 3.58 4.36
N ARG A 95 13.88 2.99 3.16
CA ARG A 95 13.43 3.64 1.92
C ARG A 95 11.94 3.42 1.72
N ILE A 96 11.22 4.53 1.63
CA ILE A 96 9.79 4.56 1.32
C ILE A 96 9.52 5.35 0.06
N ARG A 97 8.63 4.84 -0.79
CA ARG A 97 8.18 5.53 -2.00
C ARG A 97 6.70 5.29 -2.23
N THR A 98 6.04 6.27 -2.83
CA THR A 98 4.69 6.11 -3.37
C THR A 98 4.72 6.35 -4.87
N TYR A 99 4.12 5.44 -5.61
CA TYR A 99 3.95 5.50 -7.04
C TYR A 99 2.47 5.63 -7.38
N SER A 100 2.18 6.23 -8.53
CA SER A 100 0.87 6.17 -9.14
C SER A 100 0.93 5.62 -10.56
N TYR A 101 -0.15 4.96 -10.97
CA TYR A 101 -0.43 4.65 -12.37
C TYR A 101 -1.62 5.48 -12.81
N THR A 102 -1.48 6.25 -13.88
CA THR A 102 -2.60 6.97 -14.48
C THR A 102 -3.26 6.09 -15.51
N ILE A 103 -4.56 5.83 -15.34
CA ILE A 103 -5.34 4.96 -16.22
C ILE A 103 -5.28 5.48 -17.66
N GLY A 104 -4.92 4.60 -18.59
CA GLY A 104 -4.78 4.93 -20.01
C GLY A 104 -3.41 5.51 -20.39
N LYS A 105 -2.49 5.67 -19.44
CA LYS A 105 -1.07 6.00 -19.70
C LYS A 105 -0.19 4.76 -19.53
N SER A 106 1.09 4.89 -19.84
CA SER A 106 2.11 3.89 -19.61
C SER A 106 2.97 4.24 -18.40
N GLY A 107 3.41 3.21 -17.68
CA GLY A 107 4.41 3.32 -16.62
C GLY A 107 3.87 3.80 -15.27
N PHE A 108 4.65 3.51 -14.22
CA PHE A 108 4.45 4.08 -12.91
C PHE A 108 5.12 5.45 -12.83
N LYS A 109 4.49 6.39 -12.14
CA LYS A 109 5.04 7.70 -11.82
C LYS A 109 5.34 7.77 -10.33
N LEU A 110 6.54 8.19 -9.97
CA LEU A 110 6.87 8.50 -8.59
C LEU A 110 6.05 9.73 -8.16
N GLU A 111 5.35 9.63 -7.03
CA GLU A 111 4.68 10.80 -6.43
C GLU A 111 5.69 11.60 -5.60
N ASN A 112 5.59 12.92 -5.65
CA ASN A 112 6.47 13.80 -4.89
C ASN A 112 6.14 13.73 -3.39
N GLY A 113 7.16 13.47 -2.58
CA GLY A 113 7.07 13.37 -1.12
C GLY A 113 7.34 11.94 -0.63
N SER A 114 8.27 11.81 0.30
CA SER A 114 8.61 10.54 0.94
C SER A 114 7.53 10.16 1.95
N LEU A 115 6.44 9.57 1.47
CA LEU A 115 5.38 9.01 2.31
C LEU A 115 5.06 7.60 1.83
N TYR A 116 5.06 6.64 2.74
CA TYR A 116 4.51 5.30 2.53
C TYR A 116 3.03 5.35 2.88
N LEU A 117 2.14 5.11 1.91
CA LEU A 117 0.71 5.04 2.14
C LEU A 117 0.32 3.59 2.45
N GLN A 118 -0.30 3.35 3.59
CA GLN A 118 -0.68 1.99 3.98
C GLN A 118 -2.10 1.64 3.49
N ALA A 119 -3.02 2.59 3.52
CA ALA A 119 -4.36 2.41 2.98
C ALA A 119 -4.99 3.74 2.57
N MET A 120 -5.94 3.69 1.63
CA MET A 120 -6.66 4.86 1.15
C MET A 120 -8.17 4.62 1.07
N ARG A 121 -8.95 5.67 1.35
CA ARG A 121 -10.39 5.76 1.07
C ARG A 121 -10.72 7.13 0.50
N GLY A 122 -11.28 7.15 -0.70
CA GLY A 122 -11.52 8.40 -1.43
C GLY A 122 -10.22 9.15 -1.67
N ASN A 123 -10.20 10.45 -1.37
CA ASN A 123 -9.02 11.31 -1.48
C ASN A 123 -8.10 11.30 -0.25
N TYR A 124 -8.38 10.48 0.78
CA TYR A 124 -7.59 10.45 1.99
C TYR A 124 -6.92 9.08 2.19
N ALA A 125 -5.61 9.12 2.41
CA ALA A 125 -4.80 7.99 2.81
C ALA A 125 -4.21 8.24 4.20
N TYR A 126 -3.73 7.19 4.85
CA TYR A 126 -2.83 7.34 6.00
C TYR A 126 -1.52 6.61 5.74
N GLY A 127 -0.47 7.05 6.42
CA GLY A 127 0.87 6.60 6.11
C GLY A 127 1.94 7.20 7.02
N TYR A 128 3.20 6.87 6.70
CA TYR A 128 4.36 7.23 7.51
C TYR A 128 5.46 7.83 6.63
N ARG A 129 6.22 8.78 7.18
CA ARG A 129 7.40 9.38 6.50
C ARG A 129 8.71 8.65 6.79
N GLN A 130 8.65 7.68 7.69
CA GLN A 130 9.70 6.75 8.04
C GLN A 130 9.00 5.44 8.39
N ILE A 131 9.62 4.30 8.13
CA ILE A 131 9.07 3.01 8.53
C ILE A 131 9.21 2.92 10.06
N PRO A 132 8.13 2.64 10.83
CA PRO A 132 8.29 2.30 12.23
C PRO A 132 9.11 1.01 12.30
N ASP A 133 10.21 1.06 13.05
CA ASP A 133 10.96 -0.15 13.39
C ASP A 133 10.22 -0.94 14.47
N ASP A 134 10.66 -2.16 14.74
CA ASP A 134 10.02 -3.04 15.72
C ASP A 134 10.07 -2.44 17.14
N ASN A 135 10.99 -1.51 17.40
CA ASN A 135 11.31 -1.01 18.72
C ASN A 135 10.78 0.39 19.01
N SER A 136 10.22 1.10 18.02
CA SER A 136 9.80 2.49 18.18
C SER A 136 8.70 2.91 17.19
N PRO A 137 7.60 3.48 17.70
CA PRO A 137 6.56 4.03 16.84
C PRO A 137 7.12 5.26 16.11
N THR A 138 6.63 5.49 14.89
CA THR A 138 7.07 6.63 14.09
C THR A 138 5.92 7.60 13.82
N LYS A 139 6.25 8.74 13.22
CA LYS A 139 5.28 9.78 12.90
C LYS A 139 4.25 9.27 11.89
N LEU A 140 3.02 9.23 12.33
CA LEU A 140 1.85 8.85 11.56
C LEU A 140 1.15 10.09 10.99
N TYR A 141 0.77 9.98 9.72
CA TYR A 141 0.15 11.06 8.96
C TYR A 141 -1.13 10.61 8.27
N ILE A 142 -2.06 11.55 8.15
CA ILE A 142 -3.12 11.53 7.15
C ILE A 142 -2.61 12.31 5.93
N TYR A 143 -2.89 11.83 4.74
CA TYR A 143 -2.50 12.43 3.48
C TYR A 143 -3.70 12.63 2.56
N ASN A 144 -3.90 13.85 2.10
CA ASN A 144 -4.89 14.15 1.07
C ASN A 144 -4.22 14.02 -0.30
N VAL A 145 -4.55 12.99 -1.07
CA VAL A 145 -3.92 12.74 -2.39
C VAL A 145 -4.34 13.78 -3.45
N ALA A 146 -5.46 14.48 -3.24
CA ALA A 146 -5.93 15.52 -4.15
C ALA A 146 -5.13 16.82 -3.98
N THR A 147 -4.90 17.24 -2.73
CA THR A 147 -4.20 18.50 -2.42
C THR A 147 -2.72 18.31 -2.10
N ARG A 148 -2.26 17.05 -1.99
CA ARG A 148 -0.90 16.66 -1.58
C ARG A 148 -0.49 17.15 -0.19
N LYS A 149 -1.45 17.46 0.68
CA LYS A 149 -1.20 17.92 2.05
C LYS A 149 -1.13 16.74 3.02
N SER A 150 -0.12 16.73 3.90
CA SER A 150 -0.01 15.80 5.02
C SER A 150 -0.43 16.47 6.33
N THR A 151 -1.13 15.75 7.19
CA THR A 151 -1.47 16.17 8.56
C THR A 151 -0.93 15.15 9.55
N TYR A 152 -0.06 15.57 10.45
CA TYR A 152 0.45 14.73 11.53
C TYR A 152 -0.66 14.42 12.54
N ILE A 153 -0.79 13.15 12.94
CA ILE A 153 -1.84 12.74 13.90
C ILE A 153 -1.31 12.05 15.16
N GLY A 154 -0.03 11.67 15.20
CA GLY A 154 0.60 11.08 16.38
C GLY A 154 1.77 10.16 16.04
N LEU A 155 2.27 9.47 17.05
CA LEU A 155 3.21 8.36 16.89
C LEU A 155 2.44 7.04 16.89
N GLY A 156 2.80 6.12 16.00
CA GLY A 156 2.27 4.75 16.01
C GLY A 156 3.10 3.75 15.21
N TYR A 157 2.84 2.46 15.46
CA TYR A 157 3.30 1.32 14.67
C TYR A 157 2.38 1.05 13.48
N PHE A 158 2.78 0.14 12.58
CA PHE A 158 1.98 -0.23 11.40
C PHE A 158 0.59 -0.80 11.73
N SER A 159 0.46 -1.56 12.81
CA SER A 159 -0.81 -2.17 13.22
C SER A 159 -1.75 -1.18 13.91
N ASP A 160 -1.20 -0.06 14.39
CA ASP A 160 -1.88 0.89 15.26
C ASP A 160 -2.87 1.81 14.52
N ILE A 161 -3.12 1.61 13.23
CA ILE A 161 -4.07 2.43 12.47
C ILE A 161 -4.86 1.61 11.48
N LYS A 162 -6.16 1.88 11.41
CA LYS A 162 -7.07 1.19 10.49
C LYS A 162 -8.25 2.05 10.08
N TYR A 163 -8.70 1.86 8.84
CA TYR A 163 -10.03 2.29 8.43
C TYR A 163 -11.11 1.31 8.92
N ILE A 164 -12.04 1.80 9.74
CA ILE A 164 -13.18 1.03 10.26
C ILE A 164 -14.44 1.89 10.16
N GLY A 165 -15.47 1.39 9.49
CA GLY A 165 -16.76 2.10 9.38
C GLY A 165 -16.65 3.53 8.81
N GLY A 166 -15.74 3.78 7.86
CA GLY A 166 -15.53 5.10 7.26
C GLY A 166 -14.78 6.10 8.14
N LYS A 167 -14.30 5.69 9.32
CA LYS A 167 -13.45 6.48 10.21
C LYS A 167 -12.05 5.89 10.27
N ILE A 168 -11.09 6.70 10.70
CA ILE A 168 -9.74 6.24 11.04
C ILE A 168 -9.71 6.02 12.54
N TYR A 169 -9.34 4.81 12.94
CA TYR A 169 -9.02 4.49 14.32
C TYR A 169 -7.52 4.34 14.44
N TYR A 170 -6.92 4.91 15.47
CA TYR A 170 -5.48 4.84 15.67
C TYR A 170 -5.07 4.91 17.14
N VAL A 171 -3.85 4.48 17.47
CA VAL A 171 -3.27 4.69 18.81
C VAL A 171 -2.29 5.85 18.78
N ARG A 172 -2.33 6.67 19.85
CA ARG A 172 -1.29 7.66 20.16
C ARG A 172 -0.65 7.29 21.49
N TYR A 173 0.67 7.45 21.58
CA TYR A 173 1.42 7.17 22.81
C TYR A 173 1.90 8.44 23.51
N SER A 174 2.11 8.34 24.81
CA SER A 174 2.86 9.30 25.63
C SER A 174 3.59 8.59 26.78
N ASN A 175 4.43 9.33 27.51
CA ASN A 175 5.12 8.83 28.70
C ASN A 175 5.92 7.54 28.44
N ARG A 176 6.84 7.57 27.46
CA ARG A 176 7.64 6.40 27.05
C ARG A 176 6.76 5.15 26.82
N TYR A 177 5.67 5.34 26.08
CA TYR A 177 4.70 4.31 25.69
C TYR A 177 3.92 3.65 26.84
N ARG A 178 4.06 4.15 28.08
CA ARG A 178 3.31 3.71 29.27
C ARG A 178 1.88 4.27 29.31
N THR A 179 1.56 5.19 28.42
CA THR A 179 0.20 5.70 28.23
C THR A 179 -0.18 5.64 26.76
N ALA A 180 -1.30 4.98 26.47
CA ALA A 180 -1.83 4.83 25.13
C ALA A 180 -3.25 5.41 25.07
N TYR A 181 -3.53 6.17 24.01
CA TYR A 181 -4.85 6.72 23.71
C TYR A 181 -5.36 6.04 22.46
N ILE A 182 -6.47 5.31 22.59
CA ILE A 182 -7.20 4.79 21.44
C ILE A 182 -8.06 5.93 20.92
N MET A 183 -7.73 6.38 19.71
CA MET A 183 -8.28 7.56 19.06
C MET A 183 -9.18 7.17 17.89
N ARG A 184 -10.11 8.04 17.56
CA ARG A 184 -10.87 8.01 16.31
C ARG A 184 -10.95 9.38 15.68
N CYS A 185 -10.85 9.47 14.36
CA CYS A 185 -11.09 10.71 13.62
C CYS A 185 -11.73 10.44 12.24
N ASN A 186 -12.15 11.53 11.58
CA ASN A 186 -12.55 11.50 10.19
C ASN A 186 -11.32 11.24 9.26
N PRO A 187 -11.52 10.76 8.02
CA PRO A 187 -10.43 10.55 7.08
C PRO A 187 -9.58 11.79 6.78
N ASN A 188 -10.13 13.00 6.97
CA ASN A 188 -9.41 14.27 6.84
C ASN A 188 -8.68 14.73 8.13
N GLY A 189 -8.72 13.93 9.20
CA GLY A 189 -8.10 14.24 10.48
C GLY A 189 -8.91 15.13 11.42
N THR A 190 -10.11 15.57 11.04
CA THR A 190 -11.01 16.33 11.94
C THR A 190 -11.82 15.40 12.85
N GLY A 191 -12.51 15.97 13.84
CA GLY A 191 -13.38 15.20 14.74
C GLY A 191 -12.62 14.17 15.58
N LYS A 192 -11.40 14.49 16.01
CA LYS A 192 -10.58 13.63 16.85
C LYS A 192 -11.29 13.39 18.19
N LYS A 193 -11.47 12.13 18.57
CA LYS A 193 -12.06 11.71 19.85
C LYS A 193 -11.17 10.65 20.50
N ILE A 194 -10.90 10.81 21.79
CA ILE A 194 -10.33 9.74 22.63
C ILE A 194 -11.48 8.79 22.95
N LEU A 195 -11.34 7.53 22.57
CA LEU A 195 -12.28 6.47 22.91
C LEU A 195 -11.91 5.80 24.23
N LYS A 196 -10.60 5.63 24.48
CA LYS A 196 -10.08 5.02 25.71
C LYS A 196 -8.67 5.52 25.99
N THR A 197 -8.37 5.68 27.27
CA THR A 197 -7.02 5.93 27.77
C THR A 197 -6.57 4.72 28.58
N LEU A 198 -5.38 4.22 28.29
CA LEU A 198 -4.74 3.12 29.00
C LEU A 198 -3.47 3.65 29.68
N LYS A 199 -3.25 3.25 30.92
CA LYS A 199 -2.04 3.52 31.67
C LYS A 199 -1.48 2.21 32.17
N ASN A 200 -0.18 2.02 32.04
CA ASN A 200 0.51 0.84 32.55
C ASN A 200 1.87 1.25 33.15
N LYS A 201 2.37 0.48 34.13
CA LYS A 201 3.72 0.67 34.66
C LYS A 201 4.79 0.42 33.59
N TYR A 202 4.47 -0.48 32.66
CA TYR A 202 5.33 -0.93 31.58
C TYR A 202 4.90 -0.34 30.23
N PRO A 203 5.82 -0.20 29.27
CA PRO A 203 5.48 0.24 27.91
C PRO A 203 4.47 -0.69 27.23
N MET A 204 3.61 -0.10 26.39
CA MET A 204 2.61 -0.81 25.57
C MET A 204 2.89 -0.58 24.10
N TYR A 205 2.77 -1.63 23.28
CA TYR A 205 3.17 -1.60 21.87
C TYR A 205 2.24 -2.42 20.96
N VAL A 206 2.37 -2.17 19.64
CA VAL A 206 1.80 -2.98 18.55
C VAL A 206 0.32 -3.29 18.77
N PHE A 207 -0.49 -2.24 18.83
CA PHE A 207 -1.93 -2.39 18.97
C PHE A 207 -2.52 -2.93 17.67
N THR A 208 -3.39 -3.92 17.79
CA THR A 208 -4.30 -4.33 16.71
C THR A 208 -5.70 -3.81 17.02
N ILE A 209 -6.12 -2.80 16.25
CA ILE A 209 -7.37 -2.07 16.49
C ILE A 209 -8.54 -2.71 15.72
N GLY A 210 -9.58 -3.10 16.46
CA GLY A 210 -10.90 -3.49 15.96
C GLY A 210 -11.94 -2.37 16.08
N LYS A 211 -13.23 -2.67 15.93
CA LYS A 211 -14.29 -1.65 16.01
C LYS A 211 -14.53 -1.16 17.46
N ASN A 212 -14.55 -2.10 18.41
CA ASN A 212 -14.89 -1.88 19.83
C ASN A 212 -13.89 -2.59 20.78
N ARG A 213 -12.77 -3.07 20.24
CA ARG A 213 -11.74 -3.83 20.96
C ARG A 213 -10.38 -3.54 20.36
N ALA A 214 -9.34 -3.56 21.18
CA ALA A 214 -7.96 -3.62 20.73
C ALA A 214 -7.21 -4.71 21.50
N THR A 215 -6.26 -5.36 20.84
CA THR A 215 -5.22 -6.18 21.47
C THR A 215 -3.88 -5.45 21.35
N TYR A 216 -2.96 -5.69 22.27
CA TYR A 216 -1.64 -5.04 22.31
C TYR A 216 -0.68 -5.85 23.17
N TYR A 217 0.61 -5.53 23.10
CA TYR A 217 1.63 -6.14 23.96
C TYR A 217 2.09 -5.19 25.05
N ILE A 218 2.43 -5.75 26.21
CA ILE A 218 3.09 -5.07 27.32
C ILE A 218 4.49 -5.66 27.44
N ASP A 219 5.51 -4.81 27.42
CA ASP A 219 6.92 -5.19 27.57
C ASP A 219 7.33 -5.15 29.05
N ARG A 220 7.50 -6.33 29.64
CA ARG A 220 7.95 -6.50 31.03
C ARG A 220 9.40 -6.96 31.08
N ASN A 221 10.33 -6.08 30.75
CA ASN A 221 11.77 -6.38 30.73
C ASN A 221 12.06 -7.54 29.75
N ASP A 222 11.77 -7.32 28.46
CA ASP A 222 11.99 -8.27 27.37
C ASP A 222 11.02 -9.47 27.32
N GLU A 223 10.06 -9.55 28.26
CA GLU A 223 8.88 -10.42 28.14
C GLU A 223 7.68 -9.65 27.56
N TYR A 224 7.23 -10.06 26.36
CA TYR A 224 6.00 -9.53 25.75
C TYR A 224 4.77 -10.31 26.20
N ARG A 225 3.84 -9.63 26.89
CA ARG A 225 2.54 -10.20 27.26
C ARG A 225 1.42 -9.57 26.48
N GLU A 226 0.62 -10.39 25.80
CA GLU A 226 -0.59 -9.92 25.11
C GLU A 226 -1.65 -9.49 26.13
N ALA A 227 -2.30 -8.37 25.85
CA ALA A 227 -3.42 -7.84 26.59
C ALA A 227 -4.52 -7.38 25.63
N SER A 228 -5.74 -7.20 26.13
CA SER A 228 -6.86 -6.70 25.34
C SER A 228 -7.74 -5.73 26.13
N VAL A 229 -8.40 -4.83 25.41
CA VAL A 229 -9.30 -3.84 26.01
C VAL A 229 -10.51 -3.56 25.11
N ARG A 230 -11.68 -3.36 25.72
CA ARG A 230 -12.90 -2.88 25.05
C ARG A 230 -13.06 -1.37 25.19
N TYR A 231 -13.66 -0.73 24.19
CA TYR A 231 -13.92 0.70 24.14
C TYR A 231 -15.06 1.06 23.17
#